data_AF-A0A7S2SVG0-F1
#
_entry.id   AF-A0A7S2SVG0-F1
#
_cell.length_a   1.000
_cell.length_b   1.000
_cell.length_c   1.000
_cell.angle_alpha   90.00
_cell.angle_beta   90.00
_cell.angle_gamma   90.00
#
_symmetry.space_group_name_H-M   'P 1'
#
loop_
_entity.id
_entity.type
_entity.pdbx_description
1 polymer ?
#
loop_
_entity_poly.entity_id
_entity_poly.type
_entity_poly.pdbx_seq_one_letter_code
_entity_poly.pdbx_strand_id
1 'polypeptide(L)'
;AERGLRRAVDALDLRAKVASVVACMGFDWAAESLPAPERATLLMCKHYSSFRAGESWMQVRRELRNEGVKPIAADSHLLETKLEEVFNTARQVKCEQMELSEESKVEASEKEKAFFDTILQQRDQEIKQLLIKRSVMGPRATSQLRRTPGQQKTATADRAKTGIESEESSLTSSVAPLGNATQTQGATNLSLKLNLSSATASSS
;
A
#
# COMPACT_ATOMS: atom_id res chain seq x y z
N ALA A 1 -28.51 -15.47 31.90
CA ALA A 1 -28.55 -14.06 31.45
C ALA A 1 -27.69 -13.83 30.20
N GLU A 2 -26.39 -14.14 30.23
CA GLU A 2 -25.45 -13.80 29.14
C GLU A 2 -25.80 -14.40 27.76
N ARG A 3 -26.25 -15.66 27.71
CA ARG A 3 -26.68 -16.31 26.45
C ARG A 3 -27.91 -15.65 25.81
N GLY A 4 -28.81 -15.08 26.62
CA GLY A 4 -29.97 -14.35 26.13
C GLY A 4 -29.58 -12.99 25.56
N LEU A 5 -28.63 -12.30 26.22
CA LEU A 5 -28.08 -11.04 25.75
C LEU A 5 -27.35 -11.21 24.40
N ARG A 6 -26.51 -12.26 24.26
CA ARG A 6 -25.82 -12.55 23.00
C ARG A 6 -26.80 -12.77 21.84
N ARG A 7 -27.82 -13.61 22.02
CA ARG A 7 -28.86 -13.80 21.00
C ARG A 7 -29.62 -12.52 20.64
N ALA A 8 -29.91 -11.67 21.62
CA ALA A 8 -30.58 -10.40 21.37
C ALA A 8 -29.67 -9.40 20.62
N VAL A 9 -28.37 -9.40 20.92
CA VAL A 9 -27.36 -8.61 20.18
C VAL A 9 -27.19 -9.13 18.76
N ASP A 10 -27.13 -10.45 18.58
CA ASP A 10 -27.03 -11.08 17.25
C ASP A 10 -28.28 -10.85 16.39
N ALA A 11 -29.44 -10.63 17.01
CA ALA A 11 -30.69 -10.29 16.32
C ALA A 11 -30.74 -8.82 15.85
N LEU A 12 -29.85 -7.96 16.36
CA LEU A 12 -29.84 -6.53 16.02
C LEU A 12 -28.79 -6.25 14.94
N ASP A 13 -29.20 -5.60 13.85
CA ASP A 13 -28.23 -5.08 12.88
C ASP A 13 -27.52 -3.85 13.47
N LEU A 14 -26.34 -4.08 14.05
CA LEU A 14 -25.49 -3.02 14.59
C LEU A 14 -24.99 -2.06 13.50
N ARG A 15 -24.93 -2.48 12.24
CA ARG A 15 -24.43 -1.65 11.13
C ARG A 15 -25.31 -0.43 10.91
N ALA A 16 -26.63 -0.58 11.07
CA ALA A 16 -27.57 0.55 10.99
C ALA A 16 -27.30 1.61 12.06
N LYS A 17 -27.02 1.16 13.29
CA LYS A 17 -26.73 2.06 14.42
C LYS A 17 -25.39 2.78 14.24
N VAL A 18 -24.36 2.06 13.80
CA VAL A 18 -23.05 2.64 13.53
C VAL A 18 -23.16 3.65 12.39
N ALA A 19 -23.79 3.27 11.27
CA ALA A 19 -23.98 4.16 10.13
C ALA A 19 -24.75 5.43 10.49
N SER A 20 -25.79 5.34 11.34
CA SER A 20 -26.55 6.52 11.77
C SER A 20 -25.72 7.46 12.62
N VAL A 21 -24.96 6.94 13.60
CA VAL A 21 -24.10 7.76 14.46
C VAL A 21 -23.02 8.45 13.65
N VAL A 22 -22.34 7.71 12.76
CA VAL A 22 -21.28 8.27 11.91
C VAL A 22 -21.86 9.30 10.94
N ALA A 23 -23.03 9.06 10.35
CA ALA A 23 -23.70 10.03 9.49
C ALA A 23 -24.03 11.35 10.22
N CYS A 24 -24.39 11.29 11.52
CA CYS A 24 -24.61 12.49 12.33
C CYS A 24 -23.33 13.28 12.61
N MET A 25 -22.17 12.61 12.68
CA MET A 25 -20.87 13.25 12.88
C MET A 25 -20.29 13.82 11.58
N GLY A 26 -20.79 13.37 10.42
CA GLY A 26 -20.20 13.66 9.12
C GLY A 26 -19.04 12.73 8.77
N PHE A 27 -18.52 12.85 7.56
CA PHE A 27 -17.45 11.99 7.02
C PHE A 27 -16.12 12.73 6.80
N ASP A 28 -16.07 14.04 7.05
CA ASP A 28 -14.91 14.87 6.71
C ASP A 28 -13.68 14.56 7.57
N TRP A 29 -13.91 14.24 8.86
CA TRP A 29 -12.84 13.85 9.80
C TRP A 29 -12.08 12.58 9.38
N ALA A 30 -12.69 11.77 8.51
CA ALA A 30 -12.16 10.48 8.09
C ALA A 30 -11.17 10.55 6.93
N ALA A 31 -11.16 11.65 6.18
CA ALA A 31 -10.36 11.77 4.97
C ALA A 31 -8.86 11.92 5.26
N GLU A 32 -8.48 12.56 6.38
CA GLU A 32 -7.09 12.98 6.64
C GLU A 32 -6.37 12.17 7.72
N SER A 33 -7.11 11.43 8.57
CA SER A 33 -6.54 10.85 9.79
C SER A 33 -6.50 9.31 9.83
N LEU A 34 -7.24 8.64 8.95
CA LEU A 34 -7.48 7.20 9.05
C LEU A 34 -6.66 6.41 8.04
N PRO A 35 -6.14 5.23 8.42
CA PRO A 35 -5.46 4.35 7.49
C PRO A 35 -6.45 3.84 6.43
N ALA A 36 -5.94 3.52 5.23
CA ALA A 36 -6.73 3.06 4.09
C ALA A 36 -7.79 1.96 4.39
N PRO A 37 -7.55 0.91 5.19
CA PRO A 37 -8.59 -0.09 5.52
C PRO A 37 -9.75 0.48 6.35
N GLU A 38 -9.48 1.44 7.24
CA GLU A 38 -10.51 2.07 8.06
C GLU A 38 -11.35 3.04 7.22
N ARG A 39 -10.71 3.77 6.28
CA ARG A 39 -11.38 4.58 5.27
C ARG A 39 -12.32 3.75 4.39
N ALA A 40 -11.90 2.54 3.99
CA ALA A 40 -12.73 1.64 3.19
C ALA A 40 -13.99 1.17 3.96
N THR A 41 -13.88 1.01 5.28
CA THR A 41 -15.00 0.65 6.16
C THR A 41 -15.97 1.83 6.34
N LEU A 42 -15.45 3.05 6.46
CA LEU A 42 -16.25 4.26 6.54
C LEU A 42 -17.00 4.56 5.25
N LEU A 43 -16.40 4.24 4.10
CA LEU A 43 -17.08 4.33 2.82
C LEU A 43 -18.34 3.43 2.77
N MET A 44 -18.28 2.22 3.34
CA MET A 44 -19.46 1.37 3.48
C MET A 44 -20.53 1.99 4.39
N CYS A 45 -20.12 2.66 5.46
CA CYS A 45 -21.04 3.37 6.36
C CYS A 45 -21.74 4.54 5.63
N LYS A 46 -21.00 5.28 4.81
CA LYS A 46 -21.52 6.40 4.01
C LYS A 46 -22.63 5.99 3.05
N HIS A 47 -22.47 4.84 2.39
CA HIS A 47 -23.43 4.33 1.41
C HIS A 47 -24.42 3.30 1.97
N TYR A 48 -24.42 3.08 3.30
CA TYR A 48 -25.27 2.07 3.94
C TYR A 48 -26.76 2.27 3.67
N SER A 49 -27.27 3.51 3.75
CA SER A 49 -28.68 3.81 3.50
C SER A 49 -29.10 3.47 2.07
N SER A 50 -28.27 3.82 1.07
CA SER A 50 -28.50 3.48 -0.34
C SER A 50 -28.51 1.97 -0.57
N PHE A 51 -27.59 1.23 0.06
CA PHE A 51 -27.57 -0.23 -0.04
C PHE A 51 -28.77 -0.89 0.64
N ARG A 52 -29.21 -0.39 1.80
CA ARG A 52 -30.43 -0.87 2.46
C ARG A 52 -31.67 -0.60 1.62
N ALA A 53 -31.77 0.57 1.00
CA ALA A 53 -32.86 0.87 0.06
C ALA A 53 -32.84 -0.10 -1.14
N GLY A 54 -31.67 -0.38 -1.72
CA GLY A 54 -31.56 -1.36 -2.81
C GLY A 54 -31.91 -2.79 -2.41
N GLU A 55 -31.57 -3.21 -1.19
CA GLU A 55 -31.97 -4.50 -0.65
C GLU A 55 -33.50 -4.61 -0.54
N SER A 56 -34.17 -3.55 -0.06
CA SER A 56 -35.63 -3.47 -0.04
C SER A 56 -36.22 -3.53 -1.45
N TRP A 57 -35.66 -2.81 -2.42
CA TRP A 57 -36.12 -2.89 -3.82
C TRP A 57 -35.93 -4.29 -4.43
N MET A 58 -34.82 -4.96 -4.12
CA MET A 58 -34.60 -6.34 -4.53
C MET A 58 -35.60 -7.30 -3.88
N GLN A 59 -35.96 -7.06 -2.61
CA GLN A 59 -36.97 -7.82 -1.91
C GLN A 59 -38.35 -7.66 -2.56
N VAL A 60 -38.78 -6.43 -2.86
CA VAL A 60 -40.04 -6.15 -3.55
C VAL A 60 -40.10 -6.90 -4.90
N ARG A 61 -39.04 -6.81 -5.71
CA ARG A 61 -38.96 -7.54 -6.99
C ARG A 61 -39.07 -9.06 -6.80
N ARG A 62 -38.47 -9.60 -5.73
CA ARG A 62 -38.51 -11.04 -5.42
C ARG A 62 -39.89 -11.48 -4.98
N GLU A 63 -40.54 -10.72 -4.11
CA GLU A 63 -41.88 -10.99 -3.59
C GLU A 63 -42.93 -10.96 -4.72
N LEU A 64 -42.90 -9.93 -5.56
CA LEU A 64 -43.78 -9.83 -6.74
C LEU A 64 -43.65 -11.07 -7.65
N ARG A 65 -42.41 -11.55 -7.86
CA ARG A 65 -42.17 -12.76 -8.64
C ARG A 65 -42.70 -14.02 -7.95
N ASN A 66 -42.53 -14.12 -6.64
CA ASN A 66 -42.99 -15.28 -5.86
C ASN A 66 -44.52 -15.37 -5.81
N GLU A 67 -45.20 -14.23 -5.77
CA GLU A 67 -46.66 -14.14 -5.81
C GLU A 67 -47.24 -14.24 -7.23
N GLY A 68 -46.38 -14.34 -8.25
CA GLY A 68 -46.80 -14.41 -9.66
C GLY A 68 -47.38 -13.10 -10.20
N VAL A 69 -47.19 -11.99 -9.48
CA VAL A 69 -47.68 -10.67 -9.85
C VAL A 69 -46.78 -10.11 -10.95
N LYS A 70 -47.37 -9.76 -12.09
CA LYS A 70 -46.69 -9.04 -13.18
C LYS A 70 -46.90 -7.55 -12.97
N PRO A 71 -45.86 -6.76 -12.67
CA PRO A 71 -45.97 -5.32 -12.54
C PRO A 71 -46.43 -4.69 -13.87
N ILE A 72 -47.15 -3.58 -13.79
CA ILE A 72 -47.42 -2.77 -14.97
C ILE A 72 -46.12 -2.15 -15.49
N ALA A 73 -46.10 -1.75 -16.77
CA ALA A 73 -44.88 -1.24 -17.42
C ALA A 73 -44.21 -0.06 -16.68
N ALA A 74 -45.02 0.82 -16.07
CA ALA A 74 -44.52 1.94 -15.27
C ALA A 74 -43.79 1.45 -14.01
N ASP A 75 -44.36 0.49 -13.30
CA ASP A 75 -43.80 -0.06 -12.06
C ASP A 75 -42.55 -0.90 -12.33
N SER A 76 -42.55 -1.69 -13.42
CA SER A 76 -41.35 -2.43 -13.83
C SER A 76 -40.20 -1.48 -14.16
N HIS A 77 -40.49 -0.38 -14.86
CA HIS A 77 -39.49 0.61 -15.18
C HIS A 77 -38.96 1.30 -13.92
N LEU A 78 -39.84 1.71 -13.00
CA LEU A 78 -39.45 2.30 -11.72
C LEU A 78 -38.54 1.35 -10.91
N LEU A 79 -38.91 0.06 -10.82
CA LEU A 79 -38.11 -0.96 -10.14
C LEU A 79 -36.72 -1.09 -10.77
N GLU A 80 -36.64 -1.13 -12.10
CA GLU A 80 -35.38 -1.21 -12.83
C GLU A 80 -34.53 0.04 -12.59
N THR A 81 -35.10 1.24 -12.68
CA THR A 81 -34.39 2.49 -12.42
C THR A 81 -33.82 2.53 -11.00
N LYS A 82 -34.62 2.15 -9.99
CA LYS A 82 -34.15 2.15 -8.60
C LYS A 82 -33.08 1.11 -8.32
N LEU A 83 -33.16 -0.06 -8.93
CA LEU A 83 -32.10 -1.06 -8.83
C LEU A 83 -30.83 -0.57 -9.53
N GLU A 84 -30.95 0.02 -10.72
CA GLU A 84 -29.83 0.56 -11.49
C GLU A 84 -29.09 1.68 -10.74
N GLU A 85 -29.80 2.60 -10.09
CA GLU A 85 -29.22 3.64 -9.23
C GLU A 85 -28.32 3.02 -8.13
N VAL A 86 -28.81 1.96 -7.47
CA VAL A 86 -28.06 1.29 -6.39
C VAL A 86 -26.90 0.47 -6.95
N PHE A 87 -27.05 -0.19 -8.10
CA PHE A 87 -25.96 -0.91 -8.75
C PHE A 87 -24.83 0.02 -9.18
N ASN A 88 -25.15 1.19 -9.73
CA ASN A 88 -24.15 2.20 -10.08
C ASN A 88 -23.42 2.72 -8.84
N THR A 89 -24.15 2.96 -7.75
CA THR A 89 -23.53 3.31 -6.46
C THR A 89 -22.61 2.21 -5.95
N ALA A 90 -23.04 0.94 -6.02
CA ALA A 90 -22.21 -0.20 -5.61
C ALA A 90 -20.95 -0.35 -6.46
N ARG A 91 -21.06 -0.10 -7.77
CA ARG A 91 -19.92 -0.11 -8.69
C ARG A 91 -18.92 0.99 -8.35
N GLN A 92 -19.40 2.21 -8.09
CA GLN A 92 -18.56 3.32 -7.67
C GLN A 92 -17.82 3.00 -6.37
N VAL A 93 -18.55 2.58 -5.33
CA VAL A 93 -17.97 2.22 -4.03
C VAL A 93 -16.93 1.11 -4.18
N LYS A 94 -17.18 0.12 -5.03
CA LYS A 94 -16.21 -0.94 -5.31
C LYS A 94 -14.91 -0.37 -5.92
N CYS A 95 -15.01 0.54 -6.88
CA CYS A 95 -13.82 1.19 -7.46
C CYS A 95 -13.02 1.95 -6.39
N GLU A 96 -13.69 2.76 -5.58
CA GLU A 96 -13.05 3.51 -4.49
C GLU A 96 -12.40 2.57 -3.46
N GLN A 97 -13.04 1.44 -3.12
CA GLN A 97 -12.44 0.43 -2.24
C GLN A 97 -11.22 -0.26 -2.86
N MET A 98 -11.20 -0.45 -4.17
CA MET A 98 -10.03 -1.01 -4.86
C MET A 98 -8.84 -0.05 -4.78
N GLU A 99 -9.06 1.25 -4.99
CA GLU A 99 -8.04 2.28 -4.84
C GLU A 99 -7.46 2.29 -3.42
N LEU A 100 -8.34 2.28 -2.41
CA LEU A 100 -7.93 2.19 -0.99
C LEU A 100 -7.18 0.88 -0.68
N SER A 101 -7.55 -0.22 -1.33
CA SER A 101 -6.85 -1.49 -1.15
C SER A 101 -5.43 -1.44 -1.73
N GLU A 102 -5.24 -0.74 -2.84
CA GLU A 102 -3.92 -0.53 -3.43
C GLU A 102 -3.06 0.38 -2.55
N GLU A 103 -3.62 1.50 -2.06
CA GLU A 103 -2.97 2.40 -1.10
C GLU A 103 -2.52 1.64 0.15
N SER A 104 -3.39 0.80 0.72
CA SER A 104 -3.06 -0.03 1.88
C SER A 104 -1.89 -0.98 1.63
N LYS A 105 -1.73 -1.51 0.42
CA LYS A 105 -0.60 -2.39 0.07
C LYS A 105 0.70 -1.62 -0.04
N VAL A 106 0.65 -0.41 -0.61
CA VAL A 106 1.81 0.48 -0.71
C VAL A 106 2.26 0.87 0.70
N GLU A 107 1.36 1.34 1.56
CA GLU A 107 1.67 1.66 2.95
C GLU A 107 2.29 0.47 3.70
N ALA A 108 1.76 -0.74 3.51
CA ALA A 108 2.30 -1.93 4.15
C ALA A 108 3.73 -2.24 3.67
N SER A 109 4.00 -2.11 2.37
CA SER A 109 5.34 -2.29 1.82
C SER A 109 6.33 -1.24 2.32
N GLU A 110 5.90 0.01 2.48
CA GLU A 110 6.73 1.08 3.03
C GLU A 110 7.04 0.85 4.51
N LYS A 111 6.04 0.45 5.31
CA LYS A 111 6.23 0.07 6.72
C LYS A 111 7.21 -1.09 6.86
N GLU A 112 7.12 -2.09 5.99
CA GLU A 112 8.05 -3.22 5.95
C GLU A 112 9.48 -2.79 5.58
N LYS A 113 9.65 -1.94 4.57
CA LYS A 113 10.97 -1.38 4.20
C LYS A 113 11.59 -0.60 5.35
N ALA A 114 10.83 0.29 5.97
CA ALA A 114 11.28 1.09 7.11
C ALA A 114 11.71 0.21 8.30
N PHE A 115 11.00 -0.90 8.52
CA PHE A 115 11.37 -1.89 9.53
C PHE A 115 12.73 -2.54 9.22
N PHE A 116 12.94 -3.00 7.98
CA PHE A 116 14.23 -3.58 7.58
C PHE A 116 15.38 -2.58 7.62
N ASP A 117 15.15 -1.33 7.21
CA ASP A 117 16.14 -0.26 7.29
C ASP A 117 16.56 -0.01 8.73
N THR A 118 15.62 -0.08 9.67
CA THR A 118 15.92 0.06 11.10
C THR A 118 16.83 -1.06 11.59
N ILE A 119 16.58 -2.30 11.19
CA ILE A 119 17.43 -3.46 11.54
C ILE A 119 18.84 -3.29 10.94
N LEU A 120 18.94 -2.87 9.67
CA LEU A 120 20.21 -2.64 9.01
C LEU A 120 21.00 -1.52 9.67
N GLN A 121 20.33 -0.41 10.03
CA GLN A 121 20.96 0.70 10.75
C GLN A 121 21.48 0.27 12.12
N GLN A 122 20.72 -0.54 12.87
CA GLN A 122 21.17 -1.07 14.16
C GLN A 122 22.44 -1.92 13.99
N ARG A 123 22.43 -2.86 13.03
CA ARG A 123 23.60 -3.70 12.71
C ARG A 123 24.82 -2.86 12.35
N ASP A 124 24.65 -1.84 11.52
CA ASP A 124 25.74 -0.96 11.09
C ASP A 124 26.32 -0.14 12.25
N GLN A 125 25.45 0.31 13.16
CA GLN A 125 25.88 1.00 14.38
C GLN A 125 26.69 0.07 15.29
N GLU A 126 26.24 -1.17 15.49
CA GLU A 126 26.97 -2.18 16.28
C GLU A 126 28.35 -2.48 15.69
N ILE A 127 28.46 -2.68 14.37
CA ILE A 127 29.74 -2.92 13.69
C ILE A 127 30.67 -1.71 13.87
N LYS A 128 30.17 -0.48 13.68
CA LYS A 128 30.95 0.74 13.88
C LYS A 128 31.47 0.85 15.32
N GLN A 129 30.65 0.54 16.32
CA GLN A 129 31.06 0.54 17.72
C GLN A 129 32.18 -0.48 17.99
N LEU A 130 32.08 -1.69 17.44
CA LEU A 130 33.13 -2.71 17.57
C LEU A 130 34.44 -2.27 16.91
N LEU A 131 34.39 -1.65 15.73
CA LEU A 131 35.57 -1.12 15.05
C LEU A 131 36.24 0.00 15.84
N ILE A 132 35.46 0.92 16.41
CA ILE A 132 35.98 1.98 17.31
C ILE A 132 36.61 1.37 18.55
N LYS A 133 35.95 0.41 19.21
CA LYS A 133 36.51 -0.28 20.37
C LYS A 133 37.83 -0.94 20.03
N ARG A 134 37.92 -1.62 18.87
CA ARG A 134 39.16 -2.24 18.40
C ARG A 134 40.27 -1.22 18.12
N SER A 135 39.96 -0.08 17.49
CA SER A 135 40.95 0.96 17.19
C SER A 135 41.44 1.68 18.44
N VAL A 136 40.58 1.85 19.45
CA VAL A 136 40.93 2.42 20.76
C VAL A 136 41.74 1.44 21.62
N MET A 137 41.48 0.13 21.52
CA MET A 137 42.21 -0.91 22.27
C MET A 137 43.46 -1.44 21.56
N GLY A 138 43.72 -1.03 20.31
CA GLY A 138 44.97 -1.35 19.61
C GLY A 138 46.18 -0.74 20.33
N PRO A 139 47.35 -1.41 20.35
CA PRO A 139 48.51 -0.88 21.06
C PRO A 139 48.90 0.48 20.47
N ARG A 140 48.97 1.52 21.32
CA ARG A 140 49.62 2.79 20.97
C ARG A 140 51.07 2.46 20.61
N ALA A 141 51.35 2.25 19.32
CA ALA A 141 52.70 2.12 18.82
C ALA A 141 53.45 3.37 19.26
N THR A 142 54.42 3.15 20.13
CA THR A 142 55.32 4.12 20.72
C THR A 142 55.86 5.06 19.64
N SER A 143 55.31 6.27 19.54
CA SER A 143 56.03 7.41 18.98
C SER A 143 57.08 7.89 20.00
N GLN A 144 58.01 7.00 20.34
CA GLN A 144 59.31 7.46 20.80
C GLN A 144 60.03 8.03 19.57
N LEU A 145 59.71 9.29 19.34
CA LEU A 145 60.48 10.26 18.58
C LEU A 145 61.95 10.13 18.99
N ARG A 146 62.73 9.34 18.24
CA ARG A 146 64.19 9.44 18.22
C ARG A 146 64.53 10.82 17.66
N ARG A 147 64.63 11.82 18.53
CA ARG A 147 65.31 13.08 18.23
C ARG A 147 66.80 12.75 18.13
N THR A 148 67.34 12.66 16.92
CA THR A 148 68.78 12.78 16.71
C THR A 148 69.13 14.28 16.66
N PRO A 149 70.09 14.76 17.46
CA PRO A 149 70.62 16.11 17.32
C PRO A 149 71.68 16.15 16.22
N GLY A 150 71.60 17.15 15.35
CA GLY A 150 72.72 17.60 14.53
C GLY A 150 72.61 17.28 13.05
N GLN A 151 72.15 18.25 12.26
CA GLN A 151 72.97 18.91 11.23
C GLN A 151 72.14 20.01 10.55
N GLN A 152 72.37 21.25 11.00
CA GLN A 152 72.16 22.45 10.21
C GLN A 152 73.37 22.65 9.29
N LYS A 153 73.12 22.90 8.00
CA LYS A 153 73.83 23.86 7.12
C LYS A 153 73.22 23.74 5.71
N THR A 154 72.44 24.74 5.26
CA THR A 154 72.79 25.78 4.23
C THR A 154 73.11 25.18 2.85
N ALA A 155 72.61 25.63 1.70
CA ALA A 155 72.20 26.97 1.28
C ALA A 155 71.39 26.93 -0.04
N THR A 156 70.54 27.94 -0.22
CA THR A 156 70.29 28.77 -1.43
C THR A 156 70.01 28.18 -2.81
N ALA A 157 68.94 28.76 -3.39
CA ALA A 157 68.69 29.08 -4.80
C ALA A 157 68.39 27.92 -5.76
N ASP A 158 67.17 27.86 -6.29
CA ASP A 158 66.91 28.57 -7.54
C ASP A 158 65.43 28.75 -7.87
N ARG A 159 65.18 29.88 -8.52
CA ARG A 159 63.88 30.40 -8.95
C ARG A 159 63.79 30.16 -10.45
N ALA A 160 62.90 29.28 -10.89
CA ALA A 160 62.44 29.30 -12.29
C ALA A 160 61.03 28.70 -12.42
N LYS A 161 60.19 29.47 -13.10
CA LYS A 161 58.85 29.15 -13.61
C LYS A 161 58.92 28.08 -14.69
N THR A 162 57.99 27.14 -14.67
CA THR A 162 57.23 26.55 -15.80
C THR A 162 56.03 25.87 -15.13
N GLY A 163 54.77 26.16 -15.46
CA GLY A 163 54.11 26.00 -16.75
C GLY A 163 52.86 25.19 -16.44
N ILE A 164 51.70 25.84 -16.42
CA ILE A 164 50.40 25.19 -16.35
C ILE A 164 50.12 24.66 -17.76
N GLU A 165 49.93 23.35 -17.90
CA GLU A 165 48.95 22.78 -18.83
C GLU A 165 48.69 21.31 -18.50
N SER A 166 47.39 21.02 -18.57
CA SER A 166 46.61 19.79 -18.44
C SER A 166 47.26 18.47 -18.84
N GLU A 167 46.94 17.40 -18.12
CA GLU A 167 46.47 16.15 -18.73
C GLU A 167 45.73 15.26 -17.71
N GLU A 168 44.52 14.87 -18.11
CA GLU A 168 43.68 13.88 -17.45
C GLU A 168 44.36 12.51 -17.45
N SER A 169 44.32 11.80 -16.31
CA SER A 169 44.49 10.35 -16.33
C SER A 169 43.46 9.68 -15.43
N SER A 170 42.57 9.01 -16.14
CA SER A 170 41.68 7.94 -15.77
C SER A 170 42.30 6.91 -14.82
N LEU A 171 41.59 6.60 -13.73
CA LEU A 171 41.51 5.23 -13.22
C LEU A 171 40.04 4.85 -13.09
N THR A 172 39.58 4.17 -14.13
CA THR A 172 38.36 3.40 -14.19
C THR A 172 38.55 2.14 -13.33
N SER A 173 37.63 1.87 -12.40
CA SER A 173 37.38 0.50 -11.93
C SER A 173 35.92 0.15 -12.22
N SER A 174 35.72 -0.26 -13.47
CA SER A 174 34.83 -1.32 -13.93
C SER A 174 33.80 -1.82 -12.91
N VAL A 175 32.57 -1.33 -13.05
CA VAL A 175 31.36 -2.08 -12.66
C VAL A 175 30.78 -2.62 -13.96
N ALA A 176 30.90 -3.94 -14.17
CA ALA A 176 30.16 -4.64 -15.21
C ALA A 176 28.99 -5.40 -14.58
N PRO A 177 27.77 -5.29 -15.15
CA PRO A 177 26.61 -6.04 -14.74
C PRO A 177 26.56 -7.37 -15.51
N LEU A 178 26.20 -8.46 -14.84
CA LEU A 178 25.70 -9.66 -15.51
C LEU A 178 24.30 -9.98 -15.02
N GLY A 179 23.33 -9.71 -15.88
CA GLY A 179 22.15 -10.55 -15.95
C GLY A 179 22.50 -11.83 -16.71
N ASN A 180 22.01 -12.98 -16.23
CA ASN A 180 21.21 -13.83 -17.08
C ASN A 180 20.37 -14.81 -16.25
N ALA A 181 19.16 -15.00 -16.76
CA ALA A 181 18.09 -15.81 -16.22
C ALA A 181 18.39 -17.31 -16.30
N THR A 182 17.88 -18.08 -15.34
CA THR A 182 17.38 -19.43 -15.61
C THR A 182 16.17 -19.74 -14.73
N GLN A 183 15.02 -19.68 -15.40
CA GLN A 183 13.77 -20.42 -15.26
C GLN A 183 13.72 -21.55 -14.19
N THR A 184 12.71 -21.49 -13.32
CA THR A 184 12.07 -22.71 -12.77
C THR A 184 10.56 -22.48 -12.66
N GLN A 185 9.82 -23.43 -13.22
CA GLN A 185 8.38 -23.44 -13.44
C GLN A 185 7.61 -23.75 -12.14
N GLY A 186 6.39 -23.23 -12.01
CA GLY A 186 5.50 -23.60 -10.90
C GLY A 186 4.12 -22.92 -10.91
N ALA A 187 3.21 -23.49 -11.69
CA ALA A 187 1.76 -23.61 -11.44
C ALA A 187 0.81 -22.38 -11.43
N THR A 188 -0.03 -22.40 -12.47
CA THR A 188 -1.49 -22.13 -12.51
C THR A 188 -2.01 -20.71 -12.28
N ASN A 189 -2.34 -20.02 -13.38
CA ASN A 189 -3.36 -18.98 -13.39
C ASN A 189 -4.48 -19.37 -14.36
N LEU A 190 -5.70 -19.40 -13.83
CA LEU A 190 -6.96 -19.75 -14.48
C LEU A 190 -7.42 -18.57 -15.35
N SER A 191 -7.40 -18.75 -16.67
CA SER A 191 -8.07 -17.85 -17.61
C SER A 191 -9.58 -18.02 -17.55
N LEU A 192 -10.28 -17.08 -16.90
CA LEU A 192 -11.72 -16.89 -17.06
C LEU A 192 -11.97 -16.17 -18.39
N LYS A 193 -12.40 -16.93 -19.41
CA LYS A 193 -13.00 -16.37 -20.63
C LYS A 193 -14.39 -15.84 -20.30
N LEU A 194 -14.52 -14.51 -20.31
CA LEU A 194 -15.81 -13.82 -20.47
C LEU A 194 -16.38 -14.21 -21.84
N ASN A 195 -17.50 -14.91 -21.85
CA ASN A 195 -18.32 -15.10 -23.04
C ASN A 195 -19.55 -14.21 -22.90
N LEU A 196 -19.54 -13.07 -23.58
CA LEU A 196 -20.72 -12.30 -23.90
C LEU A 196 -20.83 -12.27 -25.43
N SER A 197 -21.74 -13.06 -25.98
CA SER A 197 -22.35 -12.70 -27.26
C SER A 197 -23.80 -13.17 -27.27
N SER A 198 -24.60 -12.26 -27.83
CA SER A 198 -26.04 -12.11 -27.70
C SER A 198 -26.87 -13.06 -28.56
N ALA A 199 -28.09 -13.25 -28.06
CA ALA A 199 -29.33 -13.73 -28.68
C ALA A 199 -29.48 -13.67 -30.21
N THR A 200 -30.08 -14.72 -30.76
CA THR A 200 -31.28 -14.80 -31.65
C THR A 200 -31.64 -16.30 -31.80
N ALA A 201 -32.81 -16.81 -32.15
CA ALA A 201 -34.24 -16.49 -32.04
C ALA A 201 -34.97 -17.70 -32.67
N SER A 202 -36.17 -18.05 -32.16
CA SER A 202 -37.21 -18.90 -32.80
C SER A 202 -36.88 -20.38 -33.01
N SER A 203 -37.82 -21.32 -33.10
CA SER A 203 -39.22 -21.51 -32.73
C SER A 203 -39.49 -22.97 -33.14
N SER A 204 -40.37 -23.64 -32.42
CA SER A 204 -41.13 -24.79 -32.93
C SER A 204 -41.85 -24.49 -34.24
#